data_AF-A0A7L9BQ59-F1
#
_entry.id   AF-A0A7L9BQ59-F1
#
_cell.length_a   1.000
_cell.length_b   1.000
_cell.length_c   1.000
_cell.angle_alpha   90.00
_cell.angle_beta   90.00
_cell.angle_gamma   90.00
#
_symmetry.space_group_name_H-M   'P 1'
#
loop_
_entity.id
_entity.type
_entity.pdbx_description
1 polymer ?
#
loop_
_entity_poly.entity_id
_entity_poly.type
_entity_poly.pdbx_seq_one_letter_code
_entity_poly.pdbx_strand_id
1 'polypeptide(L)'
;MTGLLAGVWPAWVVVVALLMSGGGRCGVAWGACDGGAGGVERGPTEGEVRAWMERELGAAREFPSLGGVGIRWREEEWSVLSAEELEVLRAQIEGRPEHPRRGEVTRADRQASSGTPDTMRWVLFSDRGIGWRLTHGMSWINLTTDACVTTDRSWRRFGDGMTVYRPEHADRPDLEVGAVPRAEENVFAPNLSCLLDGGLHKLARVLEMRLDLVSVSGDRWEVMLKHQGPVVYDVRLRGRWDGTSGRGFVERFEIPENGYSPEGSGLFEVYTGWAYVPELGRWVCAQVDRHRPDGRMWRRIVFEGVVPMPEGGWEALTRIPDGKTPDALSGHVEVRSVRDFRSMEVRAASKEGEEVVRPIERRATAGFGGWLRPIGWGMLALAVVLLVWLKVRR
;
A
#
# COMPACT_ATOMS: atom_id res chain seq x y z
N MET A 1 18.92 -19.06 -19.83
CA MET A 1 17.59 -19.04 -20.47
C MET A 1 16.58 -18.60 -19.43
N THR A 2 16.36 -17.30 -19.38
CA THR A 2 15.61 -16.56 -18.36
C THR A 2 14.13 -16.49 -18.76
N GLY A 3 13.29 -17.22 -18.05
CA GLY A 3 11.84 -17.16 -18.20
C GLY A 3 11.28 -15.96 -17.45
N LEU A 4 10.91 -14.91 -18.19
CA LEU A 4 10.10 -13.79 -17.73
C LEU A 4 8.69 -14.29 -17.39
N LEU A 5 8.41 -14.52 -16.11
CA LEU A 5 7.06 -14.63 -15.61
C LEU A 5 6.52 -13.21 -15.43
N ALA A 6 5.78 -12.74 -16.43
CA ALA A 6 4.87 -11.62 -16.30
C ALA A 6 3.76 -12.02 -15.32
N GLY A 7 3.99 -11.75 -14.04
CA GLY A 7 2.96 -11.83 -13.01
C GLY A 7 1.88 -10.81 -13.33
N VAL A 8 0.66 -11.30 -13.56
CA VAL A 8 -0.53 -10.48 -13.68
C VAL A 8 -0.77 -9.83 -12.32
N TRP A 9 -0.41 -8.56 -12.20
CA TRP A 9 -0.83 -7.72 -11.09
C TRP A 9 -2.36 -7.60 -11.15
N PRO A 10 -3.09 -7.72 -10.03
CA PRO A 10 -4.53 -7.48 -10.03
C PRO A 10 -4.78 -6.02 -10.46
N ALA A 11 -5.45 -5.87 -11.61
CA ALA A 11 -5.72 -4.62 -12.33
C ALA A 11 -6.73 -3.68 -11.63
N TRP A 12 -6.74 -3.61 -10.29
CA TRP A 12 -7.71 -2.84 -9.50
C TRP A 12 -7.13 -1.58 -8.83
N VAL A 13 -5.94 -1.17 -9.22
CA VAL A 13 -5.35 0.11 -8.81
C VAL A 13 -4.97 0.83 -10.10
N VAL A 14 -5.30 2.13 -10.26
CA VAL A 14 -5.07 3.06 -11.43
C VAL A 14 -6.38 3.23 -12.25
N VAL A 15 -7.08 4.38 -12.43
CA VAL A 15 -6.84 5.86 -12.56
C VAL A 15 -8.18 6.60 -12.28
N VAL A 16 -8.23 7.94 -12.22
CA VAL A 16 -9.03 8.81 -13.16
C VAL A 16 -9.11 10.27 -12.68
N ALA A 17 -8.53 11.21 -13.46
CA ALA A 17 -8.09 12.62 -13.34
C ALA A 17 -9.09 13.84 -13.13
N LEU A 18 -8.53 15.06 -12.92
CA LEU A 18 -8.80 16.47 -13.45
C LEU A 18 -9.67 17.63 -12.81
N LEU A 19 -9.03 18.58 -12.08
CA LEU A 19 -9.28 20.05 -11.86
C LEU A 19 -10.00 20.70 -10.63
N MET A 20 -9.25 21.62 -9.96
CA MET A 20 -9.57 22.95 -9.32
C MET A 20 -10.51 23.02 -8.07
N SER A 21 -10.36 23.84 -7.01
CA SER A 21 -9.38 24.82 -6.47
C SER A 21 -9.81 25.23 -5.02
N GLY A 22 -8.84 25.57 -4.13
CA GLY A 22 -9.05 26.58 -3.06
C GLY A 22 -9.17 26.19 -1.56
N GLY A 23 -8.07 26.35 -0.80
CA GLY A 23 -8.03 27.19 0.43
C GLY A 23 -8.23 26.58 1.84
N GLY A 24 -7.26 26.83 2.74
CA GLY A 24 -7.50 26.92 4.20
C GLY A 24 -6.44 26.28 5.12
N ARG A 25 -5.46 27.05 5.61
CA ARG A 25 -4.45 26.61 6.60
C ARG A 25 -4.94 26.87 8.03
N CYS A 26 -4.83 25.89 8.93
CA CYS A 26 -4.89 26.09 10.39
C CYS A 26 -3.48 26.01 10.98
N GLY A 27 -3.07 27.07 11.66
CA GLY A 27 -1.75 27.19 12.29
C GLY A 27 -1.69 26.49 13.64
N VAL A 28 -0.59 25.76 13.86
CA VAL A 28 -0.18 25.27 15.18
C VAL A 28 1.03 26.10 15.61
N ALA A 29 0.91 26.74 16.77
CA ALA A 29 1.93 27.59 17.35
C ALA A 29 3.09 26.73 17.90
N TRP A 30 4.29 26.94 17.36
CA TRP A 30 5.52 26.40 17.91
C TRP A 30 6.15 27.43 18.85
N GLY A 31 6.40 27.02 20.10
CA GLY A 31 7.07 27.83 21.10
C GLY A 31 8.53 28.10 20.71
N ALA A 32 8.92 29.36 20.77
CA ALA A 32 10.28 29.82 20.50
C ALA A 32 11.20 29.49 21.68
N CYS A 33 12.34 28.85 21.39
CA CYS A 33 13.46 28.75 22.32
C CYS A 33 14.49 29.84 22.00
N ASP A 34 14.94 30.55 23.03
CA ASP A 34 15.86 31.69 22.97
C ASP A 34 17.27 31.33 22.49
N GLY A 35 17.73 32.02 21.44
CA GLY A 35 18.90 32.92 21.53
C GLY A 35 20.29 32.37 21.88
N GLY A 36 20.75 31.28 21.27
CA GLY A 36 22.16 30.89 21.26
C GLY A 36 22.93 31.58 20.11
N ALA A 37 24.10 32.17 20.40
CA ALA A 37 24.94 32.89 19.45
C ALA A 37 25.18 32.10 18.14
N GLY A 38 24.75 32.69 17.02
CA GLY A 38 24.70 32.08 15.70
C GLY A 38 26.07 31.73 15.13
N GLY A 39 26.51 30.49 15.36
CA GLY A 39 27.37 29.83 14.39
C GLY A 39 26.59 29.74 13.08
N VAL A 40 27.19 30.19 11.97
CA VAL A 40 26.62 29.99 10.64
C VAL A 40 26.52 28.47 10.45
N GLU A 41 25.31 27.94 10.63
CA GLU A 41 25.06 26.52 10.46
C GLU A 41 25.36 26.16 9.01
N ARG A 42 26.45 25.43 8.79
CA ARG A 42 26.87 25.03 7.45
C ARG A 42 25.82 24.05 6.92
N GLY A 43 25.15 24.41 5.82
CA GLY A 43 24.28 23.49 5.08
C GLY A 43 25.05 22.24 4.63
N PRO A 44 24.35 21.12 4.36
CA PRO A 44 25.03 19.89 3.97
C PRO A 44 25.76 20.05 2.63
N THR A 45 26.67 19.13 2.36
CA THR A 45 27.26 18.94 1.04
C THR A 45 26.45 17.90 0.25
N GLU A 46 26.59 17.91 -1.08
CA GLU A 46 26.00 16.87 -1.93
C GLU A 46 26.46 15.46 -1.53
N GLY A 47 27.71 15.31 -1.08
CA GLY A 47 28.25 14.05 -0.58
C GLY A 47 27.56 13.56 0.70
N GLU A 48 27.27 14.46 1.64
CA GLU A 48 26.55 14.12 2.88
C GLU A 48 25.10 13.71 2.59
N VAL A 49 24.40 14.46 1.73
CA VAL A 49 23.02 14.11 1.31
C VAL A 49 23.01 12.77 0.57
N ARG A 50 23.95 12.55 -0.35
CA ARG A 50 24.09 11.27 -1.07
C ARG A 50 24.30 10.10 -0.10
N ALA A 51 25.27 10.21 0.79
CA ALA A 51 25.58 9.17 1.76
C ALA A 51 24.40 8.91 2.71
N TRP A 52 23.68 9.96 3.14
CA TRP A 52 22.46 9.81 3.93
C TRP A 52 21.37 9.08 3.15
N MET A 53 21.04 9.54 1.94
CA MET A 53 19.99 8.94 1.10
C MET A 53 20.28 7.47 0.78
N GLU A 54 21.54 7.11 0.49
CA GLU A 54 21.94 5.73 0.25
C GLU A 54 21.77 4.84 1.49
N ARG A 55 22.07 5.36 2.70
CA ARG A 55 21.81 4.65 3.95
C ARG A 55 20.31 4.44 4.17
N GLU A 56 19.49 5.47 3.96
CA GLU A 56 18.03 5.38 4.11
C GLU A 56 17.42 4.41 3.09
N LEU A 57 17.84 4.47 1.82
CA LEU A 57 17.43 3.49 0.79
C LEU A 57 17.87 2.07 1.15
N GLY A 58 19.07 1.89 1.70
CA GLY A 58 19.55 0.61 2.19
C GLY A 58 18.68 0.04 3.30
N ALA A 59 18.40 0.86 4.33
CA ALA A 59 17.55 0.50 5.46
C ALA A 59 16.10 0.23 5.03
N ALA A 60 15.57 0.99 4.07
CA ALA A 60 14.22 0.87 3.57
C ALA A 60 13.97 -0.42 2.76
N ARG A 61 15.01 -1.22 2.44
CA ARG A 61 14.83 -2.56 1.87
C ARG A 61 14.29 -3.57 2.87
N GLU A 62 14.54 -3.34 4.15
CA GLU A 62 14.04 -4.17 5.23
C GLU A 62 12.65 -3.69 5.64
N PHE A 63 11.81 -4.64 6.09
CA PHE A 63 10.53 -4.28 6.66
C PHE A 63 10.75 -3.63 8.03
N PRO A 64 10.09 -2.50 8.35
CA PRO A 64 10.38 -1.76 9.57
C PRO A 64 10.00 -2.58 10.81
N SER A 65 10.94 -2.74 11.73
CA SER A 65 10.67 -3.18 13.11
C SER A 65 10.11 -2.00 13.90
N LEU A 66 9.01 -2.22 14.63
CA LEU A 66 8.36 -1.20 15.45
C LEU A 66 8.71 -1.30 16.95
N GLY A 67 9.72 -2.11 17.30
CA GLY A 67 10.38 -2.03 18.61
C GLY A 67 9.49 -2.40 19.79
N GLY A 68 8.47 -3.24 19.58
CA GLY A 68 7.55 -3.64 20.64
C GLY A 68 6.41 -2.65 20.88
N VAL A 69 6.14 -1.72 19.96
CA VAL A 69 4.89 -0.96 19.91
C VAL A 69 4.22 -1.15 18.55
N GLY A 70 2.94 -0.81 18.47
CA GLY A 70 2.20 -0.68 17.23
C GLY A 70 2.21 0.76 16.72
N ILE A 71 1.97 0.92 15.43
CA ILE A 71 1.72 2.22 14.79
C ILE A 71 0.27 2.28 14.31
N ARG A 72 -0.40 3.40 14.60
CA ARG A 72 -1.74 3.69 14.12
C ARG A 72 -1.69 4.84 13.12
N TRP A 73 -2.37 4.66 12.01
CA TRP A 73 -2.58 5.74 11.05
C TRP A 73 -3.95 5.60 10.40
N ARG A 74 -4.41 6.70 9.80
CA ARG A 74 -5.61 6.69 8.98
C ARG A 74 -5.30 7.20 7.58
N GLU A 75 -6.14 6.78 6.67
CA GLU A 75 -6.13 7.21 5.29
C GLU A 75 -7.51 7.77 4.95
N GLU A 76 -7.52 8.98 4.42
CA GLU A 76 -8.71 9.66 3.94
C GLU A 76 -8.66 9.67 2.42
N GLU A 77 -9.66 9.11 1.77
CA GLU A 77 -9.84 9.19 0.32
C GLU A 77 -10.95 10.16 -0.03
N TRP A 78 -10.65 11.10 -0.92
CA TRP A 78 -11.58 12.10 -1.41
C TRP A 78 -11.99 11.79 -2.84
N SER A 79 -13.27 11.96 -3.14
CA SER A 79 -13.73 12.13 -4.50
C SER A 79 -13.12 13.41 -5.03
N VAL A 80 -12.41 13.25 -6.13
CA VAL A 80 -11.85 14.35 -6.90
C VAL A 80 -12.82 14.92 -7.91
N LEU A 81 -13.89 14.22 -8.28
CA LEU A 81 -14.75 14.64 -9.38
C LEU A 81 -15.42 15.97 -9.06
N SER A 82 -15.32 16.93 -9.98
CA SER A 82 -16.14 18.14 -9.93
C SER A 82 -17.63 17.78 -10.11
N ALA A 83 -18.51 18.72 -9.81
CA ALA A 83 -19.95 18.53 -10.05
C ALA A 83 -20.23 18.25 -11.53
N GLU A 84 -19.58 18.97 -12.43
CA GLU A 84 -19.70 18.79 -13.88
C GLU A 84 -19.15 17.44 -14.34
N GLU A 85 -17.99 17.03 -13.83
CA GLU A 85 -17.41 15.72 -14.14
C GLU A 85 -18.30 14.56 -13.66
N LEU A 86 -18.91 14.73 -12.50
CA LEU A 86 -19.83 13.75 -11.92
C LEU A 86 -21.11 13.62 -12.75
N GLU A 87 -21.71 14.73 -13.20
CA GLU A 87 -22.88 14.70 -14.10
C GLU A 87 -22.57 14.03 -15.43
N VAL A 88 -21.44 14.36 -16.05
CA VAL A 88 -20.99 13.69 -17.29
C VAL A 88 -20.82 12.19 -17.06
N LEU A 89 -20.21 11.81 -15.94
CA LEU A 89 -20.00 10.41 -15.61
C LEU A 89 -21.32 9.66 -15.33
N ARG A 90 -22.28 10.30 -14.66
CA ARG A 90 -23.63 9.76 -14.44
C ARG A 90 -24.32 9.48 -15.77
N ALA A 91 -24.30 10.43 -16.71
CA ALA A 91 -24.87 10.25 -18.04
C ALA A 91 -24.19 9.10 -18.83
N GLN A 92 -22.88 8.90 -18.67
CA GLN A 92 -22.16 7.79 -19.30
C GLN A 92 -22.53 6.41 -18.74
N ILE A 93 -22.91 6.35 -17.45
CA ILE A 93 -23.26 5.12 -16.71
C ILE A 93 -24.74 4.77 -16.86
N GLU A 94 -25.59 5.72 -17.25
CA GLU A 94 -27.02 5.50 -17.43
C GLU A 94 -27.28 4.31 -18.37
N GLY A 95 -28.10 3.35 -17.91
CA GLY A 95 -28.37 2.10 -18.62
C GLY A 95 -27.22 1.09 -18.69
N ARG A 96 -26.08 1.34 -18.03
CA ARG A 96 -24.87 0.50 -18.06
C ARG A 96 -24.46 0.04 -16.64
N PRO A 97 -25.15 -0.97 -16.06
CA PRO A 97 -24.93 -1.37 -14.67
C PRO A 97 -23.50 -1.87 -14.38
N GLU A 98 -22.82 -2.41 -15.39
CA GLU A 98 -21.45 -2.96 -15.31
C GLU A 98 -20.36 -1.95 -15.71
N HIS A 99 -20.70 -0.65 -15.80
CA HIS A 99 -19.71 0.36 -16.17
C HIS A 99 -18.57 0.41 -15.13
N PRO A 100 -17.29 0.34 -15.53
CA PRO A 100 -16.16 0.16 -14.60
C PRO A 100 -16.02 1.31 -13.59
N ARG A 101 -16.44 2.52 -13.96
CA ARG A 101 -16.36 3.74 -13.14
C ARG A 101 -17.55 3.96 -12.20
N ARG A 102 -18.46 2.99 -12.07
CA ARG A 102 -19.64 3.12 -11.20
C ARG A 102 -19.29 3.32 -9.72
N GLY A 103 -18.17 2.74 -9.29
CA GLY A 103 -17.63 2.95 -7.95
C GLY A 103 -17.25 4.40 -7.66
N GLU A 104 -16.78 5.14 -8.67
CA GLU A 104 -16.42 6.56 -8.53
C GLU A 104 -17.65 7.43 -8.26
N VAL A 105 -18.74 7.23 -9.02
CA VAL A 105 -20.02 7.94 -8.79
C VAL A 105 -20.56 7.60 -7.40
N THR A 106 -20.58 6.31 -7.04
CA THR A 106 -21.07 5.87 -5.72
C THR A 106 -20.28 6.53 -4.58
N ARG A 107 -18.96 6.66 -4.74
CA ARG A 107 -18.09 7.37 -3.78
C ARG A 107 -18.41 8.86 -3.75
N ALA A 108 -18.47 9.51 -4.90
CA ALA A 108 -18.75 10.94 -5.00
C ALA A 108 -20.11 11.30 -4.36
N ASP A 109 -21.15 10.52 -4.64
CA ASP A 109 -22.50 10.71 -4.09
C ASP A 109 -22.53 10.53 -2.57
N ARG A 110 -21.85 9.48 -2.07
CA ARG A 110 -21.72 9.24 -0.63
C ARG A 110 -21.02 10.41 0.05
N GLN A 111 -19.91 10.89 -0.49
CA GLN A 111 -19.16 11.98 0.13
C GLN A 111 -19.86 13.34 0.01
N ALA A 112 -20.57 13.58 -1.10
CA ALA A 112 -21.39 14.78 -1.28
C ALA A 112 -22.54 14.83 -0.27
N SER A 113 -23.12 13.67 0.07
CA SER A 113 -24.20 13.58 1.07
C SER A 113 -23.70 13.60 2.52
N SER A 114 -22.56 12.97 2.83
CA SER A 114 -22.03 12.94 4.19
C SER A 114 -21.16 14.14 4.56
N GLY A 115 -20.59 14.84 3.58
CA GLY A 115 -19.62 15.92 3.78
C GLY A 115 -18.26 15.45 4.32
N THR A 116 -17.97 14.14 4.28
CA THR A 116 -16.77 13.54 4.88
C THR A 116 -16.06 12.60 3.91
N PRO A 117 -14.72 12.47 4.00
CA PRO A 117 -13.99 11.50 3.17
C PRO A 117 -14.28 10.06 3.59
N ASP A 118 -13.99 9.14 2.68
CA ASP A 118 -13.90 7.72 3.01
C ASP A 118 -12.67 7.53 3.89
N THR A 119 -12.84 6.90 5.06
CA THR A 119 -11.73 6.73 6.02
C THR A 119 -11.40 5.26 6.22
N MET A 120 -10.12 4.93 6.06
CA MET A 120 -9.55 3.65 6.48
C MET A 120 -8.64 3.87 7.69
N ARG A 121 -8.83 3.10 8.75
CA ARG A 121 -7.92 3.13 9.92
C ARG A 121 -7.12 1.86 9.97
N TRP A 122 -5.84 2.00 10.24
CA TRP A 122 -4.86 0.93 10.24
C TRP A 122 -4.13 0.90 11.58
N VAL A 123 -3.85 -0.31 12.05
CA VAL A 123 -2.97 -0.59 13.17
C VAL A 123 -2.04 -1.70 12.75
N LEU A 124 -0.74 -1.42 12.77
CA LEU A 124 0.31 -2.41 12.49
C LEU A 124 1.16 -2.60 13.73
N PHE A 125 1.41 -3.85 14.07
CA PHE A 125 2.54 -4.23 14.90
C PHE A 125 3.49 -5.06 14.06
N SER A 126 4.78 -4.90 14.30
CA SER A 126 5.82 -5.71 13.68
C SER A 126 6.88 -6.09 14.68
N ASP A 127 7.34 -7.32 14.57
CA ASP A 127 8.53 -7.81 15.23
C ASP A 127 9.69 -7.78 14.22
N ARG A 128 10.94 -7.89 14.72
CA ARG A 128 12.13 -7.94 13.88
C ARG A 128 11.99 -9.04 12.82
N GLY A 129 12.28 -8.71 11.56
CA GLY A 129 12.25 -9.65 10.45
C GLY A 129 10.93 -9.65 9.69
N ILE A 130 10.33 -10.83 9.55
CA ILE A 130 9.15 -11.03 8.69
C ILE A 130 7.81 -10.93 9.43
N GLY A 131 7.83 -10.86 10.76
CA GLY A 131 6.63 -10.95 11.59
C GLY A 131 5.84 -9.64 11.63
N TRP A 132 4.54 -9.70 11.31
CA TRP A 132 3.63 -8.57 11.45
C TRP A 132 2.19 -9.01 11.76
N ARG A 133 1.45 -8.14 12.46
CA ARG A 133 0.00 -8.18 12.56
C ARG A 133 -0.59 -6.84 12.17
N LEU A 134 -1.54 -6.87 11.25
CA LEU A 134 -2.22 -5.71 10.69
C LEU A 134 -3.72 -5.83 10.89
N THR A 135 -4.33 -4.85 11.54
CA THR A 135 -5.78 -4.66 11.52
C THR A 135 -6.10 -3.39 10.74
N HIS A 136 -7.11 -3.44 9.89
CA HIS A 136 -7.67 -2.23 9.30
C HIS A 136 -9.18 -2.29 9.12
N GLY A 137 -9.82 -1.12 9.17
CA GLY A 137 -11.27 -0.99 9.02
C GLY A 137 -11.67 0.12 8.06
N MET A 138 -12.73 -0.12 7.28
CA MET A 138 -13.32 0.85 6.34
C MET A 138 -14.63 1.39 6.90
N SER A 139 -14.69 2.70 7.16
CA SER A 139 -15.84 3.31 7.86
C SER A 139 -17.16 3.20 7.08
N TRP A 140 -17.11 3.30 5.74
CA TRP A 140 -18.31 3.41 4.90
C TRP A 140 -19.06 2.08 4.68
N ILE A 141 -18.42 0.95 4.95
CA ILE A 141 -19.02 -0.40 4.81
C ILE A 141 -18.98 -1.22 6.09
N ASN A 142 -18.54 -0.61 7.20
CA ASN A 142 -18.37 -1.26 8.51
C ASN A 142 -17.65 -2.61 8.40
N LEU A 143 -16.58 -2.64 7.61
CA LEU A 143 -15.82 -3.84 7.32
C LEU A 143 -14.46 -3.75 8.01
N THR A 144 -14.06 -4.83 8.70
CA THR A 144 -12.75 -4.96 9.32
C THR A 144 -12.04 -6.19 8.75
N THR A 145 -10.77 -5.98 8.39
CA THR A 145 -9.83 -7.02 8.03
C THR A 145 -8.74 -7.06 9.09
N ASP A 146 -8.31 -8.25 9.45
CA ASP A 146 -7.23 -8.48 10.40
C ASP A 146 -6.37 -9.61 9.89
N ALA A 147 -5.06 -9.43 9.85
CA ALA A 147 -4.14 -10.38 9.24
C ALA A 147 -2.86 -10.45 10.07
N CYS A 148 -2.29 -11.65 10.15
CA CYS A 148 -1.07 -11.90 10.89
C CYS A 148 -0.18 -12.85 10.09
N VAL A 149 1.11 -12.54 10.08
CA VAL A 149 2.18 -13.37 9.55
C VAL A 149 3.28 -13.41 10.59
N THR A 150 3.66 -14.60 11.02
CA THR A 150 4.85 -14.87 11.84
C THR A 150 5.58 -16.08 11.23
N THR A 151 6.69 -16.50 11.84
CA THR A 151 7.40 -17.71 11.43
C THR A 151 6.57 -18.98 11.63
N ASP A 152 5.66 -19.00 12.60
CA ASP A 152 4.88 -20.17 13.03
C ASP A 152 3.37 -20.04 12.79
N ARG A 153 2.86 -18.84 12.43
CA ARG A 153 1.44 -18.55 12.25
C ARG A 153 1.21 -17.71 11.01
N SER A 154 0.14 -18.02 10.28
CA SER A 154 -0.33 -17.18 9.19
C SER A 154 -1.84 -17.28 9.15
N TRP A 155 -2.53 -16.15 9.32
CA TRP A 155 -3.99 -16.13 9.35
C TRP A 155 -4.53 -14.79 8.86
N ARG A 156 -5.77 -14.80 8.39
CA ARG A 156 -6.53 -13.61 7.99
C ARG A 156 -8.00 -13.76 8.35
N ARG A 157 -8.53 -12.74 9.01
CA ARG A 157 -9.95 -12.54 9.27
C ARG A 157 -10.51 -11.48 8.35
N PHE A 158 -11.67 -11.75 7.78
CA PHE A 158 -12.44 -10.82 6.98
C PHE A 158 -13.92 -10.98 7.35
N GLY A 159 -14.52 -9.95 7.97
CA GLY A 159 -15.85 -10.07 8.57
C GLY A 159 -15.86 -11.14 9.68
N ASP A 160 -16.78 -12.10 9.57
CA ASP A 160 -16.93 -13.26 10.47
C ASP A 160 -16.19 -14.52 9.99
N GLY A 161 -15.48 -14.42 8.86
CA GLY A 161 -14.67 -15.50 8.29
C GLY A 161 -13.21 -15.42 8.73
N MET A 162 -12.66 -16.54 9.17
CA MET A 162 -11.24 -16.76 9.45
C MET A 162 -10.65 -17.71 8.41
N THR A 163 -9.47 -17.37 7.92
CA THR A 163 -8.65 -18.25 7.08
C THR A 163 -7.30 -18.44 7.74
N VAL A 164 -6.90 -19.69 7.95
CA VAL A 164 -5.61 -20.07 8.52
C VAL A 164 -4.77 -20.74 7.45
N TYR A 165 -3.56 -20.23 7.26
CA TYR A 165 -2.65 -20.64 6.21
C TYR A 165 -1.49 -21.44 6.82
N ARG A 166 -0.76 -22.17 5.97
CA ARG A 166 0.52 -22.74 6.36
C ARG A 166 1.59 -21.64 6.35
N PRO A 167 2.35 -21.41 7.43
CA PRO A 167 3.36 -20.35 7.48
C PRO A 167 4.37 -20.44 6.33
N GLU A 168 4.79 -21.65 5.95
CA GLU A 168 5.72 -21.92 4.86
C GLU A 168 5.17 -21.59 3.45
N HIS A 169 3.86 -21.34 3.34
CA HIS A 169 3.17 -20.93 2.12
C HIS A 169 2.76 -19.45 2.14
N ALA A 170 3.09 -18.69 3.19
CA ALA A 170 2.71 -17.29 3.29
C ALA A 170 3.19 -16.46 2.07
N ASP A 171 4.29 -16.86 1.43
CA ASP A 171 4.87 -16.19 0.25
C ASP A 171 4.47 -16.83 -1.09
N ARG A 172 3.60 -17.86 -1.11
CA ARG A 172 3.29 -18.67 -2.31
C ARG A 172 1.84 -18.51 -2.76
N PRO A 173 1.53 -17.46 -3.54
CA PRO A 173 0.16 -17.20 -3.99
C PRO A 173 -0.38 -18.27 -4.95
N ASP A 174 0.48 -19.12 -5.50
CA ASP A 174 0.13 -20.21 -6.42
C ASP A 174 -0.36 -21.48 -5.71
N LEU A 175 -0.05 -21.66 -4.43
CA LEU A 175 -0.31 -22.91 -3.71
C LEU A 175 -1.65 -22.94 -2.97
N GLU A 176 -2.23 -21.78 -2.63
CA GLU A 176 -3.44 -21.69 -1.82
C GLU A 176 -4.52 -20.83 -2.49
N VAL A 177 -5.77 -21.26 -2.40
CA VAL A 177 -6.91 -20.57 -3.04
C VAL A 177 -7.24 -19.32 -2.23
N GLY A 178 -6.64 -18.19 -2.61
CA GLY A 178 -6.91 -16.86 -2.05
C GLY A 178 -5.64 -16.02 -1.92
N ALA A 179 -5.81 -14.71 -1.68
CA ALA A 179 -4.67 -13.86 -1.34
C ALA A 179 -4.07 -14.32 0.00
N VAL A 180 -2.82 -14.76 -0.04
CA VAL A 180 -2.01 -15.07 1.14
C VAL A 180 -1.78 -13.79 1.96
N PRO A 181 -1.76 -13.84 3.29
CA PRO A 181 -1.66 -12.63 4.12
C PRO A 181 -0.43 -11.78 3.77
N ARG A 182 0.70 -12.39 3.38
CA ARG A 182 1.90 -11.66 2.96
C ARG A 182 1.64 -10.65 1.83
N ALA A 183 0.73 -10.96 0.91
CA ALA A 183 0.41 -10.07 -0.20
C ALA A 183 -0.17 -8.71 0.27
N GLU A 184 -0.78 -8.66 1.47
CA GLU A 184 -1.27 -7.42 2.09
C GLU A 184 -0.13 -6.44 2.39
N GLU A 185 1.11 -6.92 2.54
CA GLU A 185 2.30 -6.08 2.72
C GLU A 185 2.46 -5.08 1.56
N ASN A 186 2.13 -5.49 0.33
CA ASN A 186 2.17 -4.61 -0.84
C ASN A 186 1.10 -3.51 -0.80
N VAL A 187 0.08 -3.65 0.05
CA VAL A 187 -1.01 -2.68 0.20
C VAL A 187 -0.64 -1.62 1.23
N PHE A 188 -0.20 -2.04 2.42
CA PHE A 188 0.02 -1.11 3.54
C PHE A 188 1.46 -0.58 3.61
N ALA A 189 2.48 -1.37 3.27
CA ALA A 189 3.88 -0.96 3.45
C ALA A 189 4.24 0.28 2.63
N PRO A 190 3.78 0.47 1.38
CA PRO A 190 4.01 1.71 0.65
C PRO A 190 3.42 2.94 1.35
N ASN A 191 2.26 2.84 2.01
CA ASN A 191 1.66 4.00 2.69
C ASN A 191 2.32 4.26 4.04
N LEU A 192 2.66 3.20 4.77
CA LEU A 192 3.42 3.31 6.01
C LEU A 192 4.80 3.94 5.78
N SER A 193 5.48 3.58 4.68
CA SER A 193 6.79 4.16 4.35
C SER A 193 6.74 5.66 4.09
N CYS A 194 5.63 6.18 3.55
CA CYS A 194 5.43 7.63 3.48
C CYS A 194 5.51 8.29 4.88
N LEU A 195 5.00 7.63 5.92
CA LEU A 195 5.08 8.16 7.29
C LEU A 195 6.47 7.98 7.92
N LEU A 196 7.17 6.88 7.62
CA LEU A 196 8.40 6.49 8.34
C LEU A 196 9.70 6.94 7.67
N ASP A 197 9.73 7.03 6.34
CA ASP A 197 10.97 7.25 5.57
C ASP A 197 10.78 8.15 4.33
N GLY A 198 9.58 8.69 4.10
CA GLY A 198 9.31 9.54 2.94
C GLY A 198 9.05 8.76 1.65
N GLY A 199 8.57 7.52 1.77
CA GLY A 199 8.20 6.65 0.65
C GLY A 199 9.36 5.85 0.07
N LEU A 200 10.52 5.84 0.72
CA LEU A 200 11.73 5.19 0.27
C LEU A 200 11.60 3.66 0.22
N HIS A 201 10.78 3.04 1.07
CA HIS A 201 10.55 1.58 1.02
C HIS A 201 10.07 1.11 -0.35
N LYS A 202 9.08 1.82 -0.93
CA LYS A 202 8.57 1.53 -2.27
C LYS A 202 9.68 1.67 -3.31
N LEU A 203 10.48 2.73 -3.22
CA LEU A 203 11.55 3.00 -4.19
C LEU A 203 12.67 1.97 -4.12
N ALA A 204 13.09 1.60 -2.90
CA ALA A 204 14.24 0.74 -2.68
C ALA A 204 13.93 -0.75 -2.89
N ARG A 205 12.76 -1.22 -2.44
CA ARG A 205 12.42 -2.64 -2.39
C ARG A 205 11.56 -3.10 -3.55
N VAL A 206 10.60 -2.29 -3.98
CA VAL A 206 9.64 -2.68 -5.03
C VAL A 206 10.16 -2.28 -6.40
N LEU A 207 10.71 -1.07 -6.51
CA LEU A 207 11.15 -0.49 -7.78
C LEU A 207 12.67 -0.50 -7.98
N GLU A 208 13.44 -0.91 -6.96
CA GLU A 208 14.91 -1.00 -7.00
C GLU A 208 15.61 0.25 -7.58
N MET A 209 15.07 1.43 -7.29
CA MET A 209 15.55 2.68 -7.86
C MET A 209 16.96 3.03 -7.38
N ARG A 210 17.72 3.70 -8.23
CA ARG A 210 19.09 4.13 -7.94
C ARG A 210 19.17 5.65 -7.98
N LEU A 211 20.02 6.17 -7.11
CA LEU A 211 20.30 7.59 -7.01
C LEU A 211 21.10 8.04 -8.25
N ASP A 212 20.59 9.04 -8.96
CA ASP A 212 21.20 9.61 -10.16
C ASP A 212 21.83 10.96 -9.81
N LEU A 213 20.99 11.98 -9.67
CA LEU A 213 21.39 13.35 -9.33
C LEU A 213 21.16 13.66 -7.85
N VAL A 214 22.08 14.43 -7.27
CA VAL A 214 21.93 15.08 -5.97
C VAL A 214 22.30 16.54 -6.16
N SER A 215 21.48 17.45 -5.64
CA SER A 215 21.76 18.88 -5.64
C SER A 215 21.44 19.47 -4.27
N VAL A 216 22.27 20.41 -3.81
CA VAL A 216 22.10 21.06 -2.51
C VAL A 216 22.20 22.58 -2.65
N SER A 217 21.30 23.29 -1.98
CA SER A 217 21.29 24.75 -1.90
C SER A 217 20.87 25.19 -0.49
N GLY A 218 21.81 25.70 0.29
CA GLY A 218 21.58 26.04 1.70
C GLY A 218 21.25 24.78 2.51
N ASP A 219 20.12 24.79 3.21
CA ASP A 219 19.56 23.63 3.92
C ASP A 219 18.68 22.75 3.02
N ARG A 220 18.45 23.13 1.76
CA ARG A 220 17.57 22.41 0.84
C ARG A 220 18.33 21.42 -0.01
N TRP A 221 17.72 20.29 -0.26
CA TRP A 221 18.25 19.26 -1.14
C TRP A 221 17.20 18.75 -2.11
N GLU A 222 17.67 18.34 -3.28
CA GLU A 222 16.90 17.62 -4.29
C GLU A 222 17.69 16.38 -4.70
N VAL A 223 16.98 15.25 -4.84
CA VAL A 223 17.55 14.04 -5.46
C VAL A 223 16.65 13.54 -6.57
N MET A 224 17.28 12.99 -7.61
CA MET A 224 16.61 12.23 -8.65
C MET A 224 16.96 10.75 -8.48
N LEU A 225 15.95 9.90 -8.45
CA LEU A 225 16.09 8.46 -8.50
C LEU A 225 15.57 7.95 -9.84
N LYS A 226 16.23 6.95 -10.41
CA LYS A 226 15.85 6.31 -11.67
C LYS A 226 15.73 4.82 -11.53
N HIS A 227 14.70 4.25 -12.15
CA HIS A 227 14.60 2.82 -12.34
C HIS A 227 15.63 2.34 -13.37
N GLN A 228 16.25 1.17 -13.14
CA GLN A 228 17.31 0.63 -14.00
C GLN A 228 16.78 -0.35 -15.08
N GLY A 229 15.47 -0.62 -15.08
CA GLY A 229 14.82 -1.48 -16.05
C GLY A 229 14.52 -0.78 -17.39
N PRO A 230 13.89 -1.51 -18.33
CA PRO A 230 13.61 -1.01 -19.68
C PRO A 230 12.49 0.04 -19.74
N VAL A 231 11.72 0.19 -18.66
CA VAL A 231 10.62 1.14 -18.55
C VAL A 231 11.11 2.36 -17.76
N VAL A 232 10.94 3.55 -18.32
CA VAL A 232 11.32 4.80 -17.64
C VAL A 232 10.42 5.00 -16.43
N TYR A 233 11.01 5.19 -15.27
CA TYR A 233 10.29 5.56 -14.05
C TYR A 233 11.23 6.39 -13.20
N ASP A 234 10.96 7.69 -13.15
CA ASP A 234 11.80 8.68 -12.51
C ASP A 234 11.07 9.24 -11.28
N VAL A 235 11.80 9.43 -10.19
CA VAL A 235 11.26 9.99 -8.95
C VAL A 235 12.16 11.13 -8.50
N ARG A 236 11.54 12.28 -8.28
CA ARG A 236 12.20 13.46 -7.71
C ARG A 236 11.79 13.58 -6.25
N LEU A 237 12.76 13.60 -5.35
CA LEU A 237 12.54 13.92 -3.94
C LEU A 237 13.16 15.28 -3.63
N ARG A 238 12.46 16.08 -2.83
CA ARG A 238 12.97 17.35 -2.30
C ARG A 238 12.74 17.40 -0.81
N GLY A 239 13.62 18.10 -0.12
CA GLY A 239 13.51 18.22 1.32
C GLY A 239 14.40 19.29 1.91
N ARG A 240 14.49 19.22 3.24
CA ARG A 240 15.41 20.04 4.03
C ARG A 240 16.36 19.15 4.81
N TRP A 241 17.51 19.70 5.13
CA TRP A 241 18.49 19.13 6.03
C TRP A 241 18.36 19.78 7.40
N ASP A 242 18.49 19.00 8.44
CA ASP A 242 18.59 19.48 9.81
C ASP A 242 20.00 19.20 10.31
N GLY A 243 20.77 20.27 10.48
CA GLY A 243 22.16 20.20 10.96
C GLY A 243 22.25 19.68 12.38
N THR A 244 21.24 19.94 13.22
CA THR A 244 21.20 19.50 14.62
C THR A 244 21.04 17.99 14.72
N SER A 245 20.15 17.39 13.91
CA SER A 245 19.94 15.95 13.89
C SER A 245 20.79 15.20 12.86
N GLY A 246 21.54 15.92 12.03
CA GLY A 246 22.45 15.35 11.03
C GLY A 246 21.75 14.51 9.96
N ARG A 247 20.53 14.88 9.57
CA ARG A 247 19.71 14.12 8.60
C ARG A 247 18.87 15.01 7.69
N GLY A 248 18.43 14.42 6.58
CA GLY A 248 17.42 14.99 5.71
C GLY A 248 15.99 14.61 6.12
N PHE A 249 15.04 15.43 5.69
CA PHE A 249 13.60 15.21 5.78
C PHE A 249 12.97 15.42 4.40
N VAL A 250 12.32 14.39 3.87
CA VAL A 250 11.59 14.47 2.59
C VAL A 250 10.37 15.36 2.81
N GLU A 251 10.22 16.43 2.04
CA GLU A 251 9.05 17.32 2.08
C GLU A 251 8.17 17.18 0.84
N ARG A 252 8.75 16.72 -0.28
CA ARG A 252 8.05 16.48 -1.52
C ARG A 252 8.57 15.23 -2.22
N PHE A 253 7.64 14.42 -2.69
CA PHE A 253 7.87 13.31 -3.59
C PHE A 253 7.14 13.61 -4.90
N GLU A 254 7.75 13.38 -6.05
CA GLU A 254 7.14 13.63 -7.35
C GLU A 254 7.56 12.54 -8.33
N ILE A 255 6.66 12.18 -9.24
CA ILE A 255 6.92 11.23 -10.33
C ILE A 255 6.93 12.02 -11.64
N PRO A 256 8.08 12.57 -12.09
CA PRO A 256 8.12 13.32 -13.35
C PRO A 256 7.70 12.47 -14.56
N GLU A 257 8.10 11.20 -14.58
CA GLU A 257 7.85 10.28 -15.69
C GLU A 257 7.52 8.88 -15.19
N ASN A 258 6.44 8.30 -15.72
CA ASN A 258 5.99 6.95 -15.40
C ASN A 258 5.62 6.16 -16.66
N GLY A 259 6.58 5.42 -17.20
CA GLY A 259 6.39 4.56 -18.36
C GLY A 259 5.53 3.32 -18.10
N TYR A 260 5.28 2.94 -16.85
CA TYR A 260 4.36 1.83 -16.52
C TYR A 260 2.89 2.27 -16.63
N SER A 261 2.61 3.52 -16.29
CA SER A 261 1.27 4.11 -16.20
C SER A 261 1.41 5.61 -16.48
N PRO A 262 1.33 6.04 -17.75
CA PRO A 262 1.58 7.43 -18.15
C PRO A 262 0.74 8.45 -17.38
N GLU A 263 -0.50 8.11 -17.05
CA GLU A 263 -1.42 8.88 -16.22
C GLU A 263 -0.92 9.15 -14.79
N GLY A 264 0.07 8.38 -14.32
CA GLY A 264 0.74 8.59 -13.04
C GLY A 264 1.87 9.61 -13.10
N SER A 265 2.25 10.09 -14.29
CA SER A 265 3.23 11.15 -14.45
C SER A 265 2.67 12.47 -13.92
N GLY A 266 3.48 13.21 -13.18
CA GLY A 266 3.09 14.43 -12.47
C GLY A 266 2.37 14.20 -11.14
N LEU A 267 2.14 12.96 -10.71
CA LEU A 267 1.70 12.68 -9.35
C LEU A 267 2.74 13.18 -8.36
N PHE A 268 2.29 13.78 -7.26
CA PHE A 268 3.18 14.23 -6.21
C PHE A 268 2.55 14.08 -4.84
N GLU A 269 3.42 14.04 -3.83
CA GLU A 269 3.06 13.92 -2.43
C GLU A 269 3.76 15.02 -1.64
N VAL A 270 3.08 15.55 -0.62
CA VAL A 270 3.58 16.60 0.27
C VAL A 270 3.63 16.05 1.68
N TYR A 271 4.80 16.14 2.31
CA TYR A 271 5.08 15.59 3.63
C TYR A 271 5.18 16.72 4.65
N THR A 272 4.46 16.60 5.76
CA THR A 272 4.37 17.66 6.76
C THR A 272 4.44 17.13 8.19
N GLY A 273 5.08 17.90 9.08
CA GLY A 273 5.13 17.59 10.51
C GLY A 273 6.06 16.43 10.86
N TRP A 274 7.27 16.38 10.30
CA TRP A 274 8.30 15.46 10.77
C TRP A 274 8.66 15.73 12.23
N ALA A 275 8.50 14.73 13.09
CA ALA A 275 8.84 14.80 14.51
C ALA A 275 9.46 13.49 14.98
N TYR A 276 10.35 13.55 15.97
CA TYR A 276 10.88 12.35 16.61
C TYR A 276 9.85 11.77 17.57
N VAL A 277 9.55 10.48 17.41
CA VAL A 277 8.63 9.72 18.28
C VAL A 277 9.46 8.78 19.14
N PRO A 278 9.69 9.10 20.44
CA PRO A 278 10.60 8.34 21.30
C PRO A 278 10.23 6.86 21.42
N GLU A 279 8.94 6.54 21.47
CA GLU A 279 8.43 5.17 21.60
C GLU A 279 8.77 4.30 20.39
N LEU A 280 8.89 4.90 19.21
CA LEU A 280 9.35 4.23 17.99
C LEU A 280 10.86 4.34 17.77
N GLY A 281 11.55 5.16 18.57
CA GLY A 281 12.97 5.45 18.42
C GLY A 281 13.33 6.12 17.08
N ARG A 282 12.37 6.77 16.40
CA ARG A 282 12.57 7.29 15.04
C ARG A 282 11.75 8.54 14.72
N TRP A 283 12.13 9.21 13.64
CA TRP A 283 11.36 10.30 13.06
C TRP A 283 10.15 9.77 12.28
N VAL A 284 9.02 10.45 12.42
CA VAL A 284 7.75 10.12 11.76
C VAL A 284 7.14 11.40 11.18
N CYS A 285 6.66 11.32 9.95
CA CYS A 285 5.88 12.37 9.31
C CYS A 285 4.44 12.32 9.84
N ALA A 286 3.92 13.44 10.33
CA ALA A 286 2.56 13.51 10.84
C ALA A 286 1.50 13.31 9.74
N GLN A 287 1.74 13.88 8.55
CA GLN A 287 0.76 13.87 7.47
C GLN A 287 1.41 13.85 6.08
N VAL A 288 0.82 13.06 5.18
CA VAL A 288 1.19 13.00 3.76
C VAL A 288 -0.05 13.22 2.90
N ASP A 289 -0.02 14.27 2.09
CA ASP A 289 -1.09 14.60 1.14
C ASP A 289 -0.66 14.16 -0.26
N ARG A 290 -1.45 13.31 -0.90
CA ARG A 290 -1.23 12.86 -2.28
C ARG A 290 -2.09 13.66 -3.24
N HIS A 291 -1.43 14.20 -4.24
CA HIS A 291 -2.00 15.06 -5.24
C HIS A 291 -1.89 14.44 -6.63
N ARG A 292 -2.87 14.80 -7.44
CA ARG A 292 -2.88 14.52 -8.87
C ARG A 292 -2.01 15.50 -9.64
N PRO A 293 -1.73 15.24 -10.93
CA PRO A 293 -0.98 16.18 -11.77
C PRO A 293 -1.66 17.55 -11.89
N ASP A 294 -2.99 17.59 -11.73
CA ASP A 294 -3.82 18.80 -11.69
C ASP A 294 -3.76 19.56 -10.35
N GLY A 295 -3.02 19.06 -9.36
CA GLY A 295 -2.89 19.62 -8.01
C GLY A 295 -4.00 19.24 -7.03
N ARG A 296 -5.08 18.56 -7.44
CA ARG A 296 -6.15 18.12 -6.53
C ARG A 296 -5.65 17.03 -5.58
N MET A 297 -5.87 17.24 -4.29
CA MET A 297 -5.63 16.20 -3.27
C MET A 297 -6.70 15.12 -3.40
N TRP A 298 -6.29 13.87 -3.52
CA TRP A 298 -7.22 12.73 -3.59
C TRP A 298 -7.08 11.77 -2.42
N ARG A 299 -5.96 11.86 -1.70
CA ARG A 299 -5.71 11.02 -0.53
C ARG A 299 -4.85 11.75 0.48
N ARG A 300 -5.14 11.52 1.76
CA ARG A 300 -4.35 11.99 2.89
C ARG A 300 -4.04 10.82 3.81
N ILE A 301 -2.80 10.70 4.25
CA ILE A 301 -2.33 9.69 5.22
C ILE A 301 -1.93 10.45 6.48
N VAL A 302 -2.48 10.08 7.63
CA VAL A 302 -2.26 10.77 8.91
C VAL A 302 -1.78 9.79 9.96
N PHE A 303 -0.63 10.05 10.55
CA PHE A 303 -0.17 9.34 11.74
C PHE A 303 -1.06 9.70 12.93
N GLU A 304 -1.67 8.69 13.56
CA GLU A 304 -2.56 8.87 14.71
C GLU A 304 -1.88 8.52 16.06
N GLY A 305 -0.64 8.03 16.02
CA GLY A 305 0.15 7.74 17.20
C GLY A 305 0.64 6.30 17.28
N VAL A 306 1.19 5.97 18.44
CA VAL A 306 1.65 4.63 18.79
C VAL A 306 0.57 3.87 19.57
N VAL A 307 0.58 2.55 19.48
CA VAL A 307 -0.28 1.66 20.24
C VAL A 307 0.62 0.82 21.15
N PRO A 308 0.42 0.81 22.48
CA PRO A 308 1.22 -0.04 23.34
C PRO A 308 1.01 -1.52 23.00
N MET A 309 2.05 -2.33 23.21
CA MET A 309 1.90 -3.78 23.13
C MET A 309 0.88 -4.25 24.17
N PRO A 310 -0.08 -5.12 23.80
CA PRO A 310 -1.01 -5.68 24.76
C PRO A 310 -0.29 -6.56 25.80
N GLU A 311 -0.98 -6.81 26.91
CA GLU A 311 -0.54 -7.79 27.90
C GLU A 311 -0.33 -9.18 27.25
N GLY A 312 0.73 -9.88 27.65
CA GLY A 312 1.15 -11.12 27.01
C GLY A 312 1.99 -10.94 25.74
N GLY A 313 2.22 -9.69 25.31
CA GLY A 313 3.21 -9.35 24.29
C GLY A 313 2.86 -9.86 22.89
N TRP A 314 3.91 -10.11 22.10
CA TRP A 314 3.81 -10.60 20.73
C TRP A 314 3.04 -11.93 20.60
N GLU A 315 3.17 -12.80 21.59
CA GLU A 315 2.52 -14.10 21.62
C GLU A 315 0.99 -13.99 21.75
N ALA A 316 0.51 -13.12 22.65
CA ALA A 316 -0.91 -12.82 22.77
C ALA A 316 -1.45 -12.11 21.53
N LEU A 317 -0.65 -11.19 20.98
CA LEU A 317 -1.01 -10.43 19.79
C LEU A 317 -1.11 -11.29 18.53
N THR A 318 -0.36 -12.38 18.38
CA THR A 318 -0.33 -13.16 17.12
C THR A 318 -1.19 -14.42 17.16
N ARG A 319 -1.83 -14.70 18.29
CA ARG A 319 -2.73 -15.85 18.46
C ARG A 319 -3.86 -15.80 17.43
N ILE A 320 -4.19 -16.95 16.84
CA ILE A 320 -5.33 -17.09 15.94
C ILE A 320 -6.61 -16.86 16.75
N PRO A 321 -7.46 -15.89 16.41
CA PRO A 321 -8.74 -15.69 17.09
C PRO A 321 -9.66 -16.91 16.93
N ASP A 322 -10.21 -17.40 18.04
CA ASP A 322 -11.06 -18.59 18.09
C ASP A 322 -12.54 -18.30 18.41
N GLY A 323 -12.86 -17.01 18.65
CA GLY A 323 -14.19 -16.54 19.03
C GLY A 323 -14.61 -16.82 20.47
N LYS A 324 -13.79 -17.53 21.25
CA LYS A 324 -14.04 -17.85 22.67
C LYS A 324 -13.25 -16.95 23.59
N THR A 325 -12.01 -16.67 23.22
CA THR A 325 -11.12 -15.80 23.98
C THR A 325 -11.11 -14.40 23.37
N PRO A 326 -11.14 -13.33 24.18
CA PRO A 326 -10.93 -11.98 23.68
C PRO A 326 -9.60 -11.89 22.93
N ASP A 327 -9.65 -11.38 21.71
CA ASP A 327 -8.47 -11.05 20.93
C ASP A 327 -7.76 -9.81 21.52
N ALA A 328 -6.44 -9.84 21.57
CA ALA A 328 -5.63 -8.82 22.24
C ALA A 328 -5.75 -7.41 21.63
N LEU A 329 -6.18 -7.30 20.36
CA LEU A 329 -6.30 -6.03 19.64
C LEU A 329 -7.77 -5.64 19.39
N SER A 330 -8.57 -6.62 18.95
CA SER A 330 -9.97 -6.43 18.53
C SER A 330 -10.98 -6.73 19.64
N GLY A 331 -10.56 -7.29 20.77
CA GLY A 331 -11.48 -7.74 21.83
C GLY A 331 -12.29 -8.96 21.40
N HIS A 332 -13.58 -9.01 21.76
CA HIS A 332 -14.42 -10.13 21.36
C HIS A 332 -14.70 -10.08 19.85
N VAL A 333 -14.27 -11.12 19.13
CA VAL A 333 -14.53 -11.29 17.70
C VAL A 333 -15.43 -12.48 17.46
N GLU A 334 -16.44 -12.32 16.62
CA GLU A 334 -17.27 -13.44 16.18
C GLU A 334 -16.58 -14.14 15.00
N VAL A 335 -16.41 -15.47 15.10
CA VAL A 335 -15.87 -16.30 14.01
C VAL A 335 -16.89 -17.37 13.69
N ARG A 336 -17.57 -17.23 12.54
CA ARG A 336 -18.62 -18.18 12.10
C ARG A 336 -18.10 -19.26 11.16
N SER A 337 -16.96 -19.01 10.52
CA SER A 337 -16.37 -19.86 9.50
C SER A 337 -14.86 -19.83 9.64
N VAL A 338 -14.22 -20.99 9.76
CA VAL A 338 -12.77 -21.16 9.74
C VAL A 338 -12.40 -22.04 8.55
N ARG A 339 -11.62 -21.48 7.61
CA ARG A 339 -10.95 -22.23 6.55
C ARG A 339 -9.50 -22.48 6.96
N ASP A 340 -9.14 -23.71 7.30
CA ASP A 340 -7.80 -24.07 7.76
C ASP A 340 -7.05 -24.89 6.70
N PHE A 341 -6.09 -24.27 6.03
CA PHE A 341 -5.24 -24.92 5.03
C PHE A 341 -4.14 -25.81 5.65
N ARG A 342 -3.94 -25.76 6.97
CA ARG A 342 -3.03 -26.70 7.66
C ARG A 342 -3.67 -28.09 7.66
N SER A 343 -4.93 -28.18 8.10
CA SER A 343 -5.71 -29.43 8.11
C SER A 343 -6.46 -29.72 6.80
N MET A 344 -6.53 -28.75 5.87
CA MET A 344 -7.33 -28.83 4.64
C MET A 344 -8.84 -28.95 4.91
N GLU A 345 -9.34 -28.24 5.92
CA GLU A 345 -10.75 -28.28 6.36
C GLU A 345 -11.40 -26.90 6.36
N VAL A 346 -12.71 -26.86 6.14
CA VAL A 346 -13.59 -25.72 6.44
C VAL A 346 -14.51 -26.14 7.57
N ARG A 347 -14.49 -25.39 8.66
CA ARG A 347 -15.41 -25.53 9.79
C ARG A 347 -16.33 -24.32 9.79
N ALA A 348 -17.64 -24.52 9.76
CA ALA A 348 -18.59 -23.42 9.78
C ALA A 348 -19.81 -23.80 10.61
N ALA A 349 -20.40 -22.81 11.29
CA ALA A 349 -21.70 -22.99 11.93
C ALA A 349 -22.78 -23.18 10.85
N SER A 350 -23.59 -24.23 10.98
CA SER A 350 -24.78 -24.44 10.17
C SER A 350 -25.85 -23.41 10.54
N LYS A 351 -26.91 -23.31 9.72
CA LYS A 351 -28.08 -22.48 10.05
C LYS A 351 -28.80 -22.93 11.34
N GLU A 352 -28.57 -24.18 11.76
CA GLU A 352 -29.16 -24.81 12.94
C GLU A 352 -28.21 -24.73 14.16
N GLY A 353 -27.02 -24.12 14.00
CA GLY A 353 -26.02 -23.96 15.06
C GLY A 353 -25.04 -25.12 15.22
N GLU A 354 -25.18 -26.19 14.42
CA GLU A 354 -24.25 -27.32 14.42
C GLU A 354 -22.95 -27.01 13.67
N GLU A 355 -21.81 -27.50 14.15
CA GLU A 355 -20.54 -27.34 13.45
C GLU A 355 -20.47 -28.30 12.25
N VAL A 356 -20.33 -27.75 11.05
CA VAL A 356 -20.17 -28.52 9.82
C VAL A 356 -18.70 -28.47 9.40
N VAL A 357 -18.07 -29.64 9.34
CA VAL A 357 -16.70 -29.80 8.83
C VAL A 357 -16.75 -30.33 7.40
N ARG A 358 -16.07 -29.66 6.48
CA ARG A 358 -15.94 -30.07 5.07
C ARG A 358 -14.48 -30.03 4.64
N PRO A 359 -14.01 -30.94 3.78
CA PRO A 359 -12.69 -30.80 3.19
C PRO A 359 -12.65 -29.55 2.31
N ILE A 360 -11.52 -28.84 2.30
CA ILE A 360 -11.24 -27.83 1.28
C ILE A 360 -11.04 -28.57 -0.03
N GLU A 361 -12.04 -28.51 -0.90
CA GLU A 361 -11.87 -28.94 -2.28
C GLU A 361 -10.76 -28.08 -2.89
N ARG A 362 -9.62 -28.72 -3.17
CA ARG A 362 -8.69 -28.17 -4.14
C ARG A 362 -9.45 -28.16 -5.44
N ARG A 363 -10.07 -27.02 -5.79
CA ARG A 363 -10.31 -26.72 -7.19
C ARG A 363 -8.94 -26.88 -7.81
N ALA A 364 -8.73 -27.97 -8.55
CA ALA A 364 -7.66 -28.01 -9.52
C ALA A 364 -7.79 -26.65 -10.19
N THR A 365 -6.78 -25.79 -10.04
CA THR A 365 -6.67 -24.60 -10.88
C THR A 365 -6.96 -25.15 -12.25
N ALA A 366 -8.14 -24.81 -12.78
CA ALA A 366 -8.55 -25.32 -14.07
C ALA A 366 -7.47 -24.78 -14.95
N GLY A 367 -6.46 -25.61 -15.21
CA GLY A 367 -5.33 -25.24 -16.01
C GLY A 367 -5.99 -25.00 -17.33
N PHE A 368 -6.28 -23.73 -17.63
CA PHE A 368 -6.66 -23.33 -18.96
C PHE A 368 -5.55 -23.90 -19.81
N GLY A 369 -5.91 -24.98 -20.50
CA GLY A 369 -5.03 -26.12 -20.73
C GLY A 369 -3.62 -25.71 -21.12
N GLY A 370 -2.62 -26.28 -20.45
CA GLY A 370 -1.28 -26.35 -21.05
C GLY A 370 -1.32 -26.90 -22.49
N TRP A 371 -2.39 -27.62 -22.86
CA TRP A 371 -2.74 -28.09 -24.20
C TRP A 371 -3.49 -27.08 -25.10
N LEU A 372 -4.20 -26.10 -24.56
CA LEU A 372 -4.86 -25.05 -25.36
C LEU A 372 -3.85 -24.06 -25.94
N ARG A 373 -2.73 -23.80 -25.24
CA ARG A 373 -1.61 -23.00 -25.77
C ARG A 373 -1.03 -23.57 -27.08
N PRO A 374 -0.62 -24.85 -27.16
CA PRO A 374 -0.13 -25.42 -28.42
C PRO A 374 -1.20 -25.49 -29.50
N ILE A 375 -2.49 -25.67 -29.17
CA ILE A 375 -3.58 -25.56 -30.15
C ILE A 375 -3.71 -24.14 -30.70
N GLY A 376 -3.65 -23.13 -29.82
CA GLY A 376 -3.66 -21.72 -30.22
C GLY A 376 -2.50 -21.38 -31.17
N TRP A 377 -1.28 -21.85 -30.84
CA TRP A 377 -0.11 -21.71 -31.72
C TRP A 377 -0.28 -22.46 -33.05
N GLY A 378 -0.88 -23.66 -33.01
CA GLY A 378 -1.19 -24.44 -34.21
C GLY A 378 -2.17 -23.71 -35.14
N MET A 379 -3.25 -23.14 -34.59
CA MET A 379 -4.21 -22.36 -35.36
C MET A 379 -3.61 -21.06 -35.92
N LEU A 380 -2.74 -20.39 -35.16
CA LEU A 380 -2.02 -19.20 -35.64
C LEU A 380 -1.09 -19.56 -36.81
N ALA A 381 -0.31 -20.64 -36.68
CA ALA A 381 0.55 -21.11 -37.76
C ALA A 381 -0.25 -21.47 -39.02
N LEU A 382 -1.38 -22.15 -38.86
CA LEU A 382 -2.29 -22.47 -39.96
C LEU A 382 -2.83 -21.21 -40.65
N ALA A 383 -3.25 -20.21 -39.87
CA ALA A 383 -3.73 -18.93 -40.40
C ALA A 383 -2.63 -18.18 -41.19
N VAL A 384 -1.39 -18.18 -40.70
CA VAL A 384 -0.24 -17.58 -41.40
C VAL A 384 0.03 -18.31 -42.72
N VAL A 385 0.05 -19.64 -42.73
CA VAL A 385 0.23 -20.44 -43.96
C VAL A 385 -0.89 -20.15 -44.96
N LEU A 386 -2.14 -20.09 -44.50
CA LEU A 386 -3.30 -19.78 -45.35
C LEU A 386 -3.18 -18.37 -45.97
N LEU A 387 -2.78 -17.37 -45.19
CA LEU A 387 -2.59 -16.00 -45.67
C LEU A 387 -1.44 -15.89 -46.69
N VAL A 388 -0.32 -16.57 -46.44
CA VAL A 388 0.80 -16.64 -47.40
C VAL A 388 0.36 -17.31 -48.70
N TRP A 389 -0.37 -18.42 -48.61
CA TRP A 389 -0.88 -19.13 -49.78
C TRP A 389 -1.87 -18.28 -50.59
N LEU A 390 -2.80 -17.60 -49.92
CA LEU A 390 -3.72 -16.66 -50.58
C LEU A 390 -3.00 -15.49 -51.24
N LYS A 391 -1.89 -15.02 -50.65
CA LYS A 391 -1.07 -13.94 -51.22
C LYS A 391 -0.26 -14.39 -52.43
N VAL A 392 0.26 -15.62 -52.45
CA VAL A 392 1.04 -16.17 -53.58
C VAL A 392 0.13 -16.55 -54.75
N ARG A 393 -1.14 -16.86 -54.48
CA ARG A 393 -2.11 -17.27 -55.51
C ARG A 393 -2.85 -16.09 -56.17
N ARG A 394 -2.72 -14.88 -55.64
CA ARG A 394 -3.06 -13.62 -56.33
C ARG A 394 -1.84 -13.14 -57.09
#